data_AF-A0AA51MPA4-F1
#
_entry.id   AF-A0AA51MPA4-F1
#
_cell.length_a   1.000
_cell.length_b   1.000
_cell.length_c   1.000
_cell.angle_alpha   90.00
_cell.angle_beta   90.00
_cell.angle_gamma   90.00
#
_symmetry.space_group_name_H-M   'P 1'
#
loop_
_entity.id
_entity.type
_entity.pdbx_description
1 polymer ?
#
loop_
_entity_poly.entity_id
_entity_poly.type
_entity_poly.pdbx_seq_one_letter_code
_entity_poly.pdbx_strand_id
1 'polypeptide(L)'
;MRLTTLISSILLSSTALLAGCSVSPVTGEKQLALMSEAEEIQTGQQAHREILAKTPPYQDAGVQAYVSRIGQLMASQSHRNNLRFTFTVLDDPAVNAFALPGGYVYITTGLMAYLNSEAELAGVLGHEIGHVADRHNVQQASWNAVGGLAASVIGEKIGNKELINTIGEFGLSNYSRTQELEADGLGAEYLARAGYDPANMANVIATLQAYDQFKGGSSDPYRDLFATHPNNDVRLQQLIGQARRYGSGTRDAGRDTYLRQIDGLRLPLGNGQTVQVRLLTVRPGDNFNGLAASSRLSNNAAMHLRVLNGLFPNGEPVPGQLLKTIQ
;
A
#
# COMPACT_ATOMS: atom_id res chain seq x y z
N MET A 1 -9.57 42.64 -35.51
CA MET A 1 -9.08 42.50 -34.11
C MET A 1 -9.67 41.35 -33.31
N ARG A 2 -10.74 40.66 -33.75
CA ARG A 2 -11.34 39.52 -32.99
C ARG A 2 -10.93 38.12 -33.47
N LEU A 3 -10.42 37.99 -34.70
CA LEU A 3 -10.00 36.69 -35.27
C LEU A 3 -8.56 36.32 -34.85
N THR A 4 -7.67 37.30 -34.73
CA THR A 4 -6.28 37.12 -34.30
C THR A 4 -6.16 36.75 -32.83
N THR A 5 -7.06 37.24 -31.98
CA THR A 5 -7.17 36.84 -30.57
C THR A 5 -7.75 35.44 -30.42
N LEU A 6 -8.72 35.03 -31.24
CA LEU A 6 -9.27 33.66 -31.22
C LEU A 6 -8.23 32.62 -31.65
N ILE A 7 -7.46 32.91 -32.71
CA ILE A 7 -6.39 32.03 -33.20
C ILE A 7 -5.23 31.95 -32.20
N SER A 8 -4.89 33.07 -31.54
CA SER A 8 -3.86 33.08 -30.48
C SER A 8 -4.29 32.29 -29.24
N SER A 9 -5.56 32.34 -28.85
CA SER A 9 -6.10 31.54 -27.74
C SER A 9 -6.16 30.04 -28.06
N ILE A 10 -6.45 29.67 -29.30
CA ILE A 10 -6.43 28.26 -29.76
C ILE A 10 -4.99 27.74 -29.82
N LEU A 11 -4.03 28.53 -30.30
CA LEU A 11 -2.61 28.15 -30.34
C LEU A 11 -1.98 28.02 -28.94
N LEU A 12 -2.35 28.89 -27.98
CA LEU A 12 -1.93 28.78 -26.58
C LEU A 12 -2.50 27.53 -25.89
N SER A 13 -3.74 27.16 -26.23
CA SER A 13 -4.38 25.95 -25.70
C SER A 13 -3.76 24.66 -26.27
N SER A 14 -3.37 24.66 -27.56
CA SER A 14 -2.67 23.52 -28.19
C SER A 14 -1.23 23.33 -27.72
N THR A 15 -0.54 24.40 -27.31
CA THR A 15 0.84 24.33 -26.79
C THR A 15 0.91 23.86 -25.34
N ALA A 16 -0.10 24.17 -24.51
CA ALA A 16 -0.20 23.65 -23.15
C ALA A 16 -0.46 22.12 -23.11
N LEU A 17 -1.21 21.59 -24.09
CA LEU A 17 -1.46 20.14 -24.20
C LEU A 17 -0.21 19.32 -24.56
N LEU A 18 0.80 19.93 -25.18
CA LEU A 18 2.06 19.24 -25.53
C LEU A 18 3.04 19.15 -24.34
N ALA A 19 2.88 19.97 -23.30
CA ALA A 19 3.72 19.94 -22.09
C ALA A 19 3.27 18.90 -21.05
N GLY A 20 2.08 18.30 -21.21
CA GLY A 20 1.50 17.35 -20.27
C GLY A 20 1.84 15.88 -20.50
N CYS A 21 2.68 15.55 -21.48
CA CYS A 21 3.07 14.18 -21.77
C CYS A 21 4.47 13.91 -21.19
N SER A 22 4.59 13.00 -20.23
CA SER A 22 5.88 12.48 -19.74
C SER A 22 6.05 11.01 -20.14
N VAL A 23 7.27 10.49 -20.03
CA VAL A 23 7.57 9.07 -20.28
C VAL A 23 7.62 8.34 -18.95
N SER A 24 6.93 7.21 -18.84
CA SER A 24 7.05 6.30 -17.70
C SER A 24 8.52 5.88 -17.51
N PRO A 25 9.08 6.03 -16.30
CA PRO A 25 10.41 5.50 -15.98
C PRO A 25 10.50 3.97 -16.04
N VAL A 26 9.35 3.28 -16.03
CA VAL A 26 9.25 1.82 -16.01
C VAL A 26 8.99 1.28 -17.42
N THR A 27 7.88 1.68 -18.03
CA THR A 27 7.39 1.10 -19.30
C THR A 27 7.98 1.79 -20.52
N GLY A 28 8.49 3.03 -20.37
CA GLY A 28 8.92 3.86 -21.49
C GLY A 28 7.75 4.40 -22.33
N GLU A 29 6.50 4.16 -21.94
CA GLU A 29 5.32 4.67 -22.63
C GLU A 29 5.04 6.13 -22.27
N LYS A 30 4.36 6.85 -23.18
CA LYS A 30 3.92 8.23 -22.92
C LYS A 30 2.67 8.21 -22.06
N GLN A 31 2.69 8.96 -20.96
CA GLN A 31 1.56 9.14 -20.06
C GLN A 31 1.27 10.62 -19.80
N LEU A 32 0.01 10.93 -19.53
CA LEU A 32 -0.36 12.23 -19.01
C LEU A 32 0.29 12.43 -17.63
N ALA A 33 1.15 13.43 -17.52
CA ALA A 33 1.76 13.89 -16.29
C ALA A 33 1.95 15.39 -16.39
N LEU A 34 1.08 16.13 -15.71
CA LEU A 34 1.08 17.59 -15.67
C LEU A 34 2.09 18.15 -14.64
N MET A 35 2.78 17.28 -13.89
CA MET A 35 3.78 17.66 -12.89
C MET A 35 5.19 17.20 -13.31
N SER A 36 6.13 18.13 -13.25
CA SER A 36 7.57 17.82 -13.29
C SER A 36 7.99 16.99 -12.06
N GLU A 37 9.16 16.34 -12.11
CA GLU A 37 9.68 15.60 -10.95
C GLU A 37 9.96 16.52 -9.75
N ALA A 38 10.40 17.76 -9.99
CA ALA A 38 10.62 18.74 -8.92
C ALA A 38 9.30 19.12 -8.22
N GLU A 39 8.23 19.36 -9.00
CA GLU A 39 6.89 19.63 -8.47
C GLU A 39 6.29 18.40 -7.76
N GLU A 40 6.53 17.20 -8.30
CA GLU A 40 6.15 15.93 -7.68
C GLU A 40 6.75 15.80 -6.26
N ILE A 41 8.06 16.06 -6.13
CA ILE A 41 8.77 16.00 -4.85
C ILE A 41 8.25 17.07 -3.88
N GLN A 42 8.04 18.31 -4.35
CA GLN A 42 7.54 19.39 -3.51
C GLN A 42 6.11 19.12 -3.02
N THR A 43 5.26 18.60 -3.89
CA THR A 43 3.88 18.21 -3.57
C THR A 43 3.87 17.08 -2.54
N GLY A 44 4.71 16.06 -2.74
CA GLY A 44 4.91 14.96 -1.79
C GLY A 44 5.35 15.44 -0.41
N GLN A 45 6.31 16.36 -0.35
CA GLN A 45 6.79 16.94 0.91
C GLN A 45 5.70 17.69 1.67
N GLN A 46 4.82 18.43 0.97
CA GLN A 46 3.69 19.09 1.59
C GLN A 46 2.68 18.09 2.11
N ALA A 47 2.28 17.12 1.28
CA ALA A 47 1.35 16.07 1.64
C ALA A 47 1.83 15.25 2.84
N HIS A 48 3.12 14.94 2.91
CA HIS A 48 3.73 14.25 4.04
C HIS A 48 3.53 14.99 5.37
N ARG A 49 3.76 16.32 5.40
CA ARG A 49 3.54 17.11 6.61
C ARG A 49 2.08 17.08 7.07
N GLU A 50 1.14 17.08 6.14
CA GLU A 50 -0.29 17.04 6.45
C GLU A 50 -0.74 15.65 6.93
N ILE A 51 -0.22 14.57 6.34
CA ILE A 51 -0.45 13.21 6.84
C ILE A 51 0.05 13.09 8.27
N LEU A 52 1.29 13.50 8.56
CA LEU A 52 1.84 13.40 9.91
C LEU A 52 1.14 14.28 10.95
N ALA A 53 0.50 15.37 10.51
CA ALA A 53 -0.32 16.20 11.38
C ALA A 53 -1.67 15.55 11.75
N LYS A 54 -2.20 14.67 10.88
CA LYS A 54 -3.47 13.96 11.09
C LYS A 54 -3.27 12.61 11.75
N THR A 55 -2.31 11.83 11.26
CA THR A 55 -1.99 10.48 11.71
C THR A 55 -0.51 10.43 12.09
N PRO A 56 -0.19 10.41 13.40
CA PRO A 56 1.20 10.46 13.85
C PRO A 56 1.96 9.17 13.49
N PRO A 57 3.29 9.25 13.34
CA PRO A 57 4.12 8.05 13.25
C PRO A 57 3.98 7.17 14.49
N TYR A 58 4.01 5.86 14.28
CA TYR A 58 4.08 4.88 15.36
C TYR A 58 5.35 5.08 16.20
N GLN A 59 5.17 5.16 17.52
CA GLN A 59 6.20 5.55 18.49
C GLN A 59 7.07 4.35 18.93
N ASP A 60 7.67 3.67 17.95
CA ASP A 60 8.65 2.61 18.18
C ASP A 60 9.79 2.71 17.17
N ALA A 61 10.96 3.13 17.64
CA ALA A 61 12.13 3.33 16.79
C ALA A 61 12.64 2.03 16.16
N GLY A 62 12.45 0.88 16.83
CA GLY A 62 12.86 -0.42 16.32
C GLY A 62 11.99 -0.84 15.13
N VAL A 63 10.67 -0.75 15.27
CA VAL A 63 9.71 -1.03 14.20
C VAL A 63 9.91 -0.07 13.01
N GLN A 64 10.06 1.23 13.27
CA GLN A 64 10.31 2.22 12.21
C GLN A 64 11.62 1.95 11.46
N ALA A 65 12.71 1.63 12.18
CA ALA A 65 13.99 1.29 11.56
C ALA A 65 13.92 -0.03 10.78
N TYR A 66 13.15 -1.01 11.27
CA TYR A 66 12.92 -2.28 10.59
C TYR A 66 12.23 -2.07 9.23
N VAL A 67 11.07 -1.41 9.23
CA VAL A 67 10.32 -1.11 8.00
C VAL A 67 11.15 -0.24 7.07
N SER A 68 11.83 0.79 7.58
CA SER A 68 12.72 1.62 6.77
C SER A 68 13.84 0.81 6.10
N ARG A 69 14.47 -0.12 6.81
CA ARG A 69 15.54 -0.96 6.23
C ARG A 69 15.02 -1.82 5.07
N ILE A 70 13.86 -2.46 5.25
CA ILE A 70 13.26 -3.27 4.20
C ILE A 70 12.81 -2.39 3.03
N GLY A 71 12.15 -1.26 3.30
CA GLY A 71 11.74 -0.31 2.28
C GLY A 71 12.92 0.23 1.45
N GLN A 72 14.02 0.62 2.09
CA GLN A 72 15.22 1.09 1.38
C GLN A 72 15.87 0.00 0.54
N LEU A 73 15.89 -1.25 1.02
CA LEU A 73 16.31 -2.39 0.21
C LEU A 73 15.44 -2.49 -1.05
N MET A 74 14.13 -2.47 -0.92
CA MET A 74 13.21 -2.57 -2.07
C MET A 74 13.36 -1.39 -3.03
N ALA A 75 13.47 -0.16 -2.51
CA ALA A 75 13.63 1.05 -3.32
C ALA A 75 14.92 1.03 -4.15
N SER A 76 16.01 0.49 -3.60
CA SER A 76 17.29 0.32 -4.32
C SER A 76 17.18 -0.60 -5.55
N GLN A 77 16.22 -1.54 -5.55
CA GLN A 77 15.96 -2.47 -6.65
C GLN A 77 14.98 -1.91 -7.68
N SER A 78 14.38 -0.75 -7.40
CA SER A 78 13.34 -0.15 -8.22
C SER A 78 13.87 0.58 -9.45
N HIS A 79 12.99 0.85 -10.40
CA HIS A 79 13.30 1.65 -11.59
C HIS A 79 13.55 3.14 -11.28
N ARG A 80 13.23 3.62 -10.05
CA ARG A 80 13.53 4.97 -9.57
C ARG A 80 14.46 4.94 -8.35
N ASN A 81 15.49 4.11 -8.38
CA ASN A 81 16.46 3.97 -7.28
C ASN A 81 17.30 5.23 -6.97
N ASN A 82 17.21 6.26 -7.82
CA ASN A 82 17.78 7.59 -7.61
C ASN A 82 16.85 8.54 -6.84
N LEU A 83 15.56 8.21 -6.70
CA LEU A 83 14.61 8.98 -5.90
C LEU A 83 14.82 8.70 -4.41
N ARG A 84 14.72 9.74 -3.58
CA ARG A 84 14.83 9.58 -2.13
C ARG A 84 13.52 9.08 -1.55
N PHE A 85 13.47 7.80 -1.19
CA PHE A 85 12.31 7.23 -0.51
C PHE A 85 12.33 7.48 1.01
N THR A 86 11.15 7.71 1.57
CA THR A 86 10.89 7.85 3.01
C THR A 86 9.79 6.89 3.41
N PHE A 87 10.05 6.01 4.37
CA PHE A 87 9.09 5.01 4.86
C PHE A 87 8.61 5.39 6.25
N THR A 88 7.29 5.35 6.49
CA THR A 88 6.71 5.68 7.79
C THR A 88 5.68 4.65 8.20
N VAL A 89 5.85 4.08 9.39
CA VAL A 89 4.79 3.31 10.05
C VAL A 89 3.83 4.28 10.74
N LEU A 90 2.54 4.18 10.44
CA LEU A 90 1.48 5.01 11.03
C LEU A 90 0.79 4.27 12.16
N ASP A 91 0.55 4.96 13.28
CA ASP A 91 -0.25 4.46 14.41
C ASP A 91 -1.75 4.48 14.07
N ASP A 92 -2.13 3.55 13.20
CA ASP A 92 -3.45 3.45 12.58
C ASP A 92 -3.89 1.97 12.54
N PRO A 93 -5.11 1.64 13.00
CA PRO A 93 -5.60 0.27 13.00
C PRO A 93 -6.23 -0.17 11.68
N ALA A 94 -6.42 0.75 10.73
CA ALA A 94 -6.81 0.41 9.38
C ALA A 94 -5.82 -0.60 8.79
N VAL A 95 -6.30 -1.58 8.05
CA VAL A 95 -5.42 -2.45 7.25
C VAL A 95 -5.13 -1.67 5.98
N ASN A 96 -4.00 -0.95 5.92
CA ASN A 96 -3.65 -0.09 4.79
C ASN A 96 -2.13 0.13 4.59
N ALA A 97 -1.77 0.46 3.36
CA ALA A 97 -0.49 1.00 2.92
C ALA A 97 -0.76 1.90 1.71
N PHE A 98 0.04 2.95 1.54
CA PHE A 98 -0.11 3.85 0.41
C PHE A 98 1.19 4.62 0.16
N ALA A 99 1.33 5.17 -1.04
CA ALA A 99 2.42 6.06 -1.39
C ALA A 99 1.94 7.44 -1.86
N LEU A 100 2.68 8.47 -1.50
CA LEU A 100 2.52 9.82 -2.03
C LEU A 100 3.57 10.09 -3.11
N PRO A 101 3.32 11.10 -3.99
CA PRO A 101 4.33 11.61 -4.91
C PRO A 101 5.69 11.86 -4.23
N GLY A 102 6.80 11.70 -4.96
CA GLY A 102 8.12 12.05 -4.44
C GLY A 102 8.75 11.05 -3.47
N GLY A 103 8.19 9.84 -3.33
CA GLY A 103 8.84 8.73 -2.62
C GLY A 103 8.45 8.56 -1.16
N TYR A 104 7.33 9.10 -0.71
CA TYR A 104 6.85 8.87 0.65
C TYR A 104 5.92 7.65 0.67
N VAL A 105 6.28 6.62 1.42
CA VAL A 105 5.53 5.35 1.52
C VAL A 105 5.13 5.11 2.97
N TYR A 106 3.88 4.69 3.18
CA TYR A 106 3.29 4.49 4.49
C TYR A 106 2.76 3.07 4.62
N ILE A 107 2.83 2.54 5.83
CA ILE A 107 2.18 1.29 6.21
C ILE A 107 1.58 1.47 7.61
N THR A 108 0.39 0.96 7.83
CA THR A 108 -0.28 1.07 9.14
C THR A 108 0.09 -0.09 10.06
N THR A 109 0.02 0.12 11.38
CA THR A 109 0.13 -0.98 12.35
C THR A 109 -0.92 -2.07 12.11
N GLY A 110 -2.12 -1.68 11.66
CA GLY A 110 -3.19 -2.60 11.28
C GLY A 110 -2.77 -3.59 10.20
N LEU A 111 -2.18 -3.12 9.09
CA LEU A 111 -1.70 -4.03 8.03
C LEU A 111 -0.54 -4.91 8.53
N MET A 112 0.42 -4.32 9.24
CA MET A 112 1.56 -5.05 9.80
C MET A 112 1.13 -6.22 10.70
N ALA A 113 0.06 -6.07 11.47
CA ALA A 113 -0.45 -7.16 12.31
C ALA A 113 -0.85 -8.41 11.51
N TYR A 114 -1.37 -8.24 10.29
CA TYR A 114 -1.84 -9.35 9.46
C TYR A 114 -0.76 -9.98 8.59
N LEU A 115 0.30 -9.26 8.21
CA LEU A 115 1.41 -9.84 7.44
C LEU A 115 2.13 -10.93 8.23
N ASN A 116 2.61 -11.95 7.52
CA ASN A 116 3.09 -13.19 8.10
C ASN A 116 4.58 -13.46 7.85
N SER A 117 5.27 -12.55 7.16
CA SER A 117 6.70 -12.67 6.84
C SER A 117 7.35 -11.34 6.44
N GLU A 118 8.69 -11.29 6.50
CA GLU A 118 9.48 -10.13 6.02
C GLU A 118 9.31 -9.97 4.50
N ALA A 119 9.16 -11.08 3.77
CA ALA A 119 8.89 -11.08 2.34
C ALA A 119 7.51 -10.52 1.99
N GLU A 120 6.47 -10.77 2.80
CA GLU A 120 5.16 -10.12 2.62
C GLU A 120 5.22 -8.61 2.88
N LEU A 121 5.93 -8.17 3.94
CA LEU A 121 6.20 -6.74 4.16
C LEU A 121 6.94 -6.12 2.97
N ALA A 122 7.99 -6.79 2.49
CA ALA A 122 8.73 -6.35 1.30
C ALA A 122 7.82 -6.29 0.06
N GLY A 123 6.88 -7.23 -0.09
CA GLY A 123 5.91 -7.25 -1.19
C GLY A 123 4.98 -6.05 -1.17
N VAL A 124 4.38 -5.75 -0.01
CA VAL A 124 3.56 -4.53 0.19
C VAL A 124 4.36 -3.28 -0.15
N LEU A 125 5.55 -3.11 0.42
CA LEU A 125 6.37 -1.93 0.15
C LEU A 125 6.82 -1.88 -1.32
N GLY A 126 7.11 -3.02 -1.94
CA GLY A 126 7.48 -3.13 -3.35
C GLY A 126 6.35 -2.70 -4.28
N HIS A 127 5.10 -3.05 -3.96
CA HIS A 127 3.91 -2.60 -4.69
C HIS A 127 3.75 -1.07 -4.60
N GLU A 128 3.84 -0.50 -3.39
CA GLU A 128 3.79 0.96 -3.20
C GLU A 128 4.91 1.71 -3.93
N ILE A 129 6.13 1.14 -3.91
CA ILE A 129 7.26 1.66 -4.69
C ILE A 129 6.96 1.55 -6.20
N GLY A 130 6.23 0.52 -6.64
CA GLY A 130 5.74 0.37 -8.01
C GLY A 130 4.90 1.56 -8.46
N HIS A 131 3.91 1.98 -7.65
CA HIS A 131 3.08 3.17 -7.94
C HIS A 131 3.92 4.46 -8.06
N VAL A 132 4.93 4.62 -7.21
CA VAL A 132 5.84 5.79 -7.28
C VAL A 132 6.78 5.68 -8.49
N ALA A 133 7.29 4.48 -8.77
CA ALA A 133 8.22 4.20 -9.86
C ALA A 133 7.59 4.50 -11.22
N ASP A 134 6.33 4.10 -11.41
CA ASP A 134 5.56 4.32 -12.64
C ASP A 134 4.77 5.64 -12.62
N ARG A 135 4.94 6.43 -11.54
CA ARG A 135 4.31 7.74 -11.34
C ARG A 135 2.78 7.70 -11.45
N HIS A 136 2.14 6.62 -11.00
CA HIS A 136 0.68 6.48 -10.97
C HIS A 136 0.01 7.62 -10.20
N ASN A 137 0.63 8.09 -9.12
CA ASN A 137 0.13 9.23 -8.32
C ASN A 137 0.05 10.51 -9.16
N VAL A 138 1.07 10.77 -9.98
CA VAL A 138 1.12 11.95 -10.86
C VAL A 138 0.10 11.81 -11.97
N GLN A 139 -0.04 10.62 -12.55
CA GLN A 139 -1.03 10.37 -13.59
C GLN A 139 -2.45 10.60 -13.05
N GLN A 140 -2.76 10.10 -11.85
CA GLN A 140 -4.05 10.31 -11.20
C GLN A 140 -4.31 11.79 -10.90
N ALA A 141 -3.34 12.50 -10.32
CA ALA A 141 -3.44 13.95 -10.10
C ALA A 141 -3.76 14.72 -11.38
N SER A 142 -3.10 14.31 -12.47
CA SER A 142 -3.23 14.94 -13.77
C SER A 142 -4.63 14.74 -14.35
N TRP A 143 -5.19 13.55 -14.23
CA TRP A 143 -6.56 13.26 -14.65
C TRP A 143 -7.61 14.00 -13.81
N ASN A 144 -7.42 14.07 -12.48
CA ASN A 144 -8.29 14.86 -11.60
C ASN A 144 -8.28 16.35 -12.00
N ALA A 145 -7.10 16.92 -12.27
CA ALA A 145 -6.97 18.30 -12.73
C ALA A 145 -7.67 18.55 -14.07
N VAL A 146 -7.51 17.64 -15.04
CA VAL A 146 -8.22 17.74 -16.34
C VAL A 146 -9.73 17.64 -16.17
N GLY A 147 -10.22 16.72 -15.34
CA GLY A 147 -11.64 16.55 -15.04
C GLY A 147 -12.26 17.79 -14.39
N GLY A 148 -11.57 18.37 -13.39
CA GLY A 148 -12.01 19.61 -12.72
C GLY A 148 -12.05 20.81 -13.69
N LEU A 149 -11.08 20.92 -14.59
CA LEU A 149 -11.10 21.94 -15.64
C LEU A 149 -12.29 21.76 -16.60
N ALA A 150 -12.59 20.53 -17.02
CA ALA A 150 -13.73 20.26 -17.89
C ALA A 150 -15.08 20.63 -17.25
N ALA A 151 -15.28 20.32 -15.97
CA ALA A 151 -16.46 20.73 -15.21
C ALA A 151 -16.57 22.27 -15.07
N SER A 152 -15.43 22.96 -14.92
CA SER A 152 -15.39 24.43 -14.86
C SER A 152 -15.87 25.14 -16.14
N VAL A 153 -15.64 24.53 -17.30
CA VAL A 153 -16.07 25.06 -18.61
C VAL A 153 -17.58 24.91 -18.83
N ILE A 154 -18.22 23.94 -18.16
CA ILE A 154 -19.68 23.70 -18.22
C ILE A 154 -20.45 24.66 -17.28
N GLY A 155 -19.75 25.53 -16.55
CA GLY A 155 -20.34 26.61 -15.73
C GLY A 155 -20.46 26.30 -14.24
N GLU A 156 -20.02 25.12 -13.81
CA GLU A 156 -19.81 24.83 -12.38
C GLU A 156 -18.51 25.52 -11.95
N LYS A 157 -18.59 26.61 -11.20
CA LYS A 157 -17.39 27.34 -10.73
C LYS A 157 -16.59 26.48 -9.75
N ILE A 158 -15.64 25.71 -10.27
CA ILE A 158 -14.61 25.04 -9.48
C ILE A 158 -13.44 26.02 -9.34
N GLY A 159 -13.20 26.51 -8.13
CA GLY A 159 -12.15 27.48 -7.86
C GLY A 159 -10.75 26.85 -7.81
N ASN A 160 -9.72 27.62 -8.14
CA ASN A 160 -8.28 27.25 -8.06
C ASN A 160 -7.77 26.75 -6.69
N LYS A 161 -8.63 26.68 -5.66
CA LYS A 161 -8.31 26.12 -4.35
C LYS A 161 -8.39 24.60 -4.29
N GLU A 162 -8.98 23.92 -5.29
CA GLU A 162 -9.13 22.46 -5.25
C GLU A 162 -7.88 21.67 -5.67
N LEU A 163 -6.95 22.24 -6.45
CA LEU A 163 -5.66 21.60 -6.74
C LEU A 163 -4.78 21.42 -5.48
N ILE A 164 -5.17 22.07 -4.36
CA ILE A 164 -4.44 22.03 -3.08
C ILE A 164 -5.19 21.16 -2.04
N ASN A 165 -6.47 20.83 -2.25
CA ASN A 165 -7.19 19.86 -1.40
C ASN A 165 -6.90 18.38 -1.76
N THR A 166 -6.03 18.15 -2.75
CA THR A 166 -5.68 16.85 -3.35
C THR A 166 -4.95 15.89 -2.39
N ILE A 167 -4.55 16.34 -1.19
CA ILE A 167 -3.77 15.52 -0.24
C ILE A 167 -4.61 14.40 0.39
N GLY A 168 -5.89 14.65 0.64
CA GLY A 168 -6.84 13.60 1.03
C GLY A 168 -7.17 12.66 -0.14
N GLU A 169 -7.13 13.18 -1.38
CA GLU A 169 -7.34 12.36 -2.57
C GLU A 169 -6.18 11.39 -2.78
N PHE A 170 -4.91 11.79 -2.62
CA PHE A 170 -3.77 10.89 -2.89
C PHE A 170 -3.73 9.64 -2.00
N GLY A 171 -4.12 9.75 -0.73
CA GLY A 171 -4.16 8.60 0.20
C GLY A 171 -5.43 7.76 0.11
N LEU A 172 -6.46 8.24 -0.61
CA LEU A 172 -7.76 7.57 -0.81
C LEU A 172 -8.07 7.33 -2.30
N SER A 173 -7.09 7.54 -3.19
CA SER A 173 -7.29 7.46 -4.64
C SER A 173 -7.32 6.00 -5.07
N ASN A 174 -8.34 5.66 -5.84
CA ASN A 174 -8.46 4.34 -6.44
C ASN A 174 -7.64 4.31 -7.73
N TYR A 175 -6.62 3.47 -7.78
CA TYR A 175 -5.92 3.23 -9.04
C TYR A 175 -6.78 2.38 -9.98
N SER A 176 -6.55 2.56 -11.28
CA SER A 176 -7.15 1.70 -12.29
C SER A 176 -6.64 0.26 -12.14
N ARG A 177 -7.44 -0.71 -12.60
CA ARG A 177 -7.03 -2.12 -12.61
C ARG A 177 -5.69 -2.35 -13.32
N THR A 178 -5.40 -1.58 -14.36
CA THR A 178 -4.13 -1.69 -15.09
C THR A 178 -2.96 -1.27 -14.21
N GLN A 179 -3.07 -0.13 -13.54
CA GLN A 179 -2.06 0.39 -12.62
C GLN A 179 -1.80 -0.56 -11.44
N GLU A 180 -2.85 -1.20 -10.91
CA GLU A 180 -2.70 -2.24 -9.88
C GLU A 180 -1.89 -3.44 -10.38
N LEU A 181 -2.17 -3.92 -11.60
CA LEU A 181 -1.46 -5.05 -12.20
C LEU A 181 0.00 -4.70 -12.56
N GLU A 182 0.26 -3.45 -12.93
CA GLU A 182 1.60 -2.91 -13.15
C GLU A 182 2.38 -2.85 -11.84
N ALA A 183 1.79 -2.28 -10.78
CA ALA A 183 2.40 -2.22 -9.45
C ALA A 183 2.62 -3.61 -8.84
N ASP A 184 1.71 -4.55 -9.04
CA ASP A 184 1.87 -5.96 -8.70
C ASP A 184 3.07 -6.61 -9.41
N GLY A 185 3.17 -6.41 -10.72
CA GLY A 185 4.27 -6.92 -11.52
C GLY A 185 5.62 -6.35 -11.11
N LEU A 186 5.65 -5.05 -10.78
CA LEU A 186 6.83 -4.37 -10.26
C LEU A 186 7.20 -4.84 -8.85
N GLY A 187 6.22 -5.01 -7.96
CA GLY A 187 6.45 -5.55 -6.61
C GLY A 187 7.06 -6.95 -6.67
N ALA A 188 6.51 -7.83 -7.52
CA ALA A 188 7.06 -9.15 -7.77
C ALA A 188 8.49 -9.11 -8.34
N GLU A 189 8.76 -8.19 -9.27
CA GLU A 189 10.09 -7.99 -9.82
C GLU A 189 11.09 -7.50 -8.76
N TYR A 190 10.70 -6.51 -7.95
CA TYR A 190 11.57 -5.95 -6.91
C TYR A 190 11.87 -6.98 -5.82
N LEU A 191 10.91 -7.86 -5.50
CA LEU A 191 11.16 -9.00 -4.61
C LEU A 191 12.22 -9.94 -5.19
N ALA A 192 12.08 -10.31 -6.47
CA ALA A 192 13.05 -11.16 -7.14
C ALA A 192 14.45 -10.55 -7.12
N ARG A 193 14.56 -9.25 -7.45
CA ARG A 193 15.82 -8.50 -7.43
C ARG A 193 16.44 -8.42 -6.03
N ALA A 194 15.60 -8.33 -4.99
CA ALA A 194 16.01 -8.36 -3.58
C ALA A 194 16.29 -9.77 -3.03
N GLY A 195 16.14 -10.81 -3.85
CA GLY A 195 16.38 -12.21 -3.52
C GLY A 195 15.23 -12.95 -2.84
N TYR A 196 14.09 -12.29 -2.59
CA TYR A 196 12.89 -12.94 -2.08
C TYR A 196 12.16 -13.72 -3.17
N ASP A 197 11.36 -14.70 -2.78
CA ASP A 197 10.46 -15.39 -3.70
C ASP A 197 9.29 -14.46 -4.08
N PRO A 198 9.09 -14.14 -5.38
CA PRO A 198 7.98 -13.29 -5.84
C PRO A 198 6.59 -13.86 -5.56
N ALA A 199 6.48 -15.17 -5.30
CA ALA A 199 5.24 -15.79 -4.85
C ALA A 199 4.70 -15.18 -3.54
N ASN A 200 5.52 -14.47 -2.76
CA ASN A 200 5.06 -13.77 -1.56
C ASN A 200 4.07 -12.63 -1.87
N MET A 201 4.04 -12.08 -3.09
CA MET A 201 2.97 -11.16 -3.50
C MET A 201 1.59 -11.85 -3.44
N ALA A 202 1.51 -13.11 -3.85
CA ALA A 202 0.27 -13.88 -3.76
C ALA A 202 -0.15 -14.11 -2.30
N ASN A 203 0.81 -14.29 -1.38
CA ASN A 203 0.53 -14.43 0.06
C ASN A 203 -0.05 -13.14 0.66
N VAL A 204 0.44 -11.97 0.22
CA VAL A 204 -0.15 -10.68 0.62
C VAL A 204 -1.60 -10.61 0.17
N ILE A 205 -1.90 -10.87 -1.10
CA ILE A 205 -3.28 -10.82 -1.61
C ILE A 205 -4.18 -11.84 -0.90
N ALA A 206 -3.69 -13.05 -0.64
CA ALA A 206 -4.44 -14.07 0.09
C ALA A 206 -4.74 -13.64 1.54
N THR A 207 -3.76 -13.02 2.22
CA THR A 207 -3.95 -12.46 3.58
C THR A 207 -5.04 -11.40 3.59
N LEU A 208 -5.02 -10.52 2.60
CA LEU A 208 -6.05 -9.50 2.44
C LEU A 208 -7.42 -10.14 2.18
N GLN A 209 -7.53 -11.05 1.20
CA GLN A 209 -8.80 -11.74 0.89
C GLN A 209 -9.38 -12.44 2.14
N ALA A 210 -8.53 -13.09 2.94
CA ALA A 210 -8.93 -13.72 4.18
C ALA A 210 -9.48 -12.71 5.20
N TYR A 211 -8.82 -11.55 5.36
CA TYR A 211 -9.30 -10.47 6.21
C TYR A 211 -10.68 -9.98 5.77
N ASP A 212 -10.87 -9.78 4.47
CA ASP A 212 -12.11 -9.28 3.91
C ASP A 212 -13.28 -10.27 4.06
N GLN A 213 -13.02 -11.55 3.79
CA GLN A 213 -14.00 -12.62 4.00
C GLN A 213 -14.39 -12.74 5.47
N PHE A 214 -13.42 -12.65 6.38
CA PHE A 214 -13.67 -12.67 7.83
C PHE A 214 -14.52 -11.49 8.31
N LYS A 215 -14.29 -10.29 7.77
CA LYS A 215 -15.07 -9.09 8.09
C LYS A 215 -16.48 -9.11 7.47
N GLY A 216 -16.78 -10.08 6.60
CA GLY A 216 -18.15 -10.46 6.24
C GLY A 216 -18.95 -9.42 5.45
N GLY A 217 -18.30 -8.59 4.62
CA GLY A 217 -19.00 -7.53 3.87
C GLY A 217 -19.68 -6.46 4.75
N SER A 218 -19.41 -6.46 6.06
CA SER A 218 -19.90 -5.46 7.00
C SER A 218 -19.27 -4.09 6.70
N SER A 219 -20.05 -3.03 6.92
CA SER A 219 -19.66 -1.62 6.90
C SER A 219 -18.70 -1.26 8.04
N ASP A 220 -17.54 -1.93 8.11
CA ASP A 220 -16.46 -1.58 9.02
C ASP A 220 -15.72 -0.36 8.44
N PRO A 221 -15.63 0.78 9.16
CA PRO A 221 -14.99 1.99 8.66
C PRO A 221 -13.47 1.88 8.44
N TYR A 222 -12.85 0.73 8.73
CA TYR A 222 -11.41 0.48 8.61
C TYR A 222 -11.03 -0.44 7.42
N ARG A 223 -11.86 -0.48 6.37
CA ARG A 223 -11.72 -1.31 5.14
C ARG A 223 -10.73 -0.73 4.10
N ASP A 224 -9.60 -0.19 4.53
CA ASP A 224 -8.99 0.87 3.72
C ASP A 224 -8.04 0.42 2.59
N LEU A 225 -7.26 -0.67 2.73
CA LEU A 225 -6.46 -1.16 1.58
C LEU A 225 -7.35 -1.66 0.42
N PHE A 226 -8.53 -2.17 0.74
CA PHE A 226 -9.51 -2.64 -0.23
C PHE A 226 -10.30 -1.52 -0.90
N ALA A 227 -10.49 -0.42 -0.17
CA ALA A 227 -11.10 0.77 -0.72
C ALA A 227 -10.17 1.37 -1.80
N THR A 228 -8.86 1.44 -1.52
CA THR A 228 -7.88 2.06 -2.43
C THR A 228 -7.38 1.12 -3.54
N HIS A 229 -7.35 -0.21 -3.33
CA HIS A 229 -6.79 -1.20 -4.29
C HIS A 229 -7.71 -2.42 -4.59
N PRO A 230 -8.84 -2.28 -5.31
CA PRO A 230 -9.80 -3.37 -5.54
C PRO A 230 -9.31 -4.46 -6.53
N ASN A 231 -10.02 -5.61 -6.58
CA ASN A 231 -9.89 -6.75 -7.55
C ASN A 231 -8.93 -7.91 -7.23
N ASN A 232 -8.85 -8.35 -5.97
CA ASN A 232 -7.90 -9.39 -5.54
C ASN A 232 -7.93 -10.71 -6.32
N ASP A 233 -9.10 -11.22 -6.72
CA ASP A 233 -9.18 -12.52 -7.42
C ASP A 233 -8.45 -12.52 -8.76
N VAL A 234 -8.63 -11.44 -9.54
CA VAL A 234 -7.96 -11.27 -10.84
C VAL A 234 -6.48 -11.00 -10.63
N ARG A 235 -6.13 -10.13 -9.69
CA ARG A 235 -4.74 -9.80 -9.35
C ARG A 235 -3.96 -11.03 -8.91
N LEU A 236 -4.54 -11.87 -8.04
CA LEU A 236 -3.93 -13.11 -7.57
C LEU A 236 -3.59 -14.07 -8.73
N GLN A 237 -4.55 -14.29 -9.64
CA GLN A 237 -4.33 -15.15 -10.80
C GLN A 237 -3.21 -14.63 -11.71
N GLN A 238 -3.18 -13.32 -11.95
CA GLN A 238 -2.16 -12.68 -12.78
C GLN A 238 -0.78 -12.72 -12.11
N LEU A 239 -0.70 -12.42 -10.81
CA LEU A 239 0.53 -12.47 -10.03
C LEU A 239 1.14 -13.86 -10.00
N ILE A 240 0.34 -14.91 -9.84
CA ILE A 240 0.85 -16.29 -9.91
C ILE A 240 1.48 -16.56 -11.28
N GLY A 241 0.89 -16.04 -12.36
CA GLY A 241 1.46 -16.13 -13.70
C GLY A 241 2.77 -15.36 -13.83
N GLN A 242 2.81 -14.12 -13.36
CA GLN A 242 3.98 -13.24 -13.42
C GLN A 242 5.13 -13.77 -12.54
N ALA A 243 4.87 -14.24 -11.33
CA ALA A 243 5.89 -14.76 -10.41
C ALA A 243 6.69 -15.93 -11.01
N ARG A 244 6.06 -16.76 -11.85
CA ARG A 244 6.73 -17.89 -12.52
C ARG A 244 7.91 -17.47 -13.40
N ARG A 245 7.96 -16.21 -13.86
CA ARG A 245 9.05 -15.72 -14.72
C ARG A 245 10.37 -15.48 -13.98
N TYR A 246 10.34 -15.38 -12.66
CA TYR A 246 11.48 -15.00 -11.84
C TYR A 246 12.15 -16.16 -11.09
N GLY A 247 11.60 -17.38 -11.19
CA GLY A 247 12.06 -18.53 -10.41
C GLY A 247 11.81 -18.38 -8.91
N SER A 248 12.25 -19.37 -8.13
CA SER A 248 12.18 -19.30 -6.67
C SER A 248 13.29 -18.40 -6.12
N GLY A 249 12.95 -17.58 -5.12
CA GLY A 249 13.92 -16.74 -4.42
C GLY A 249 14.94 -17.58 -3.63
N THR A 250 16.09 -16.99 -3.34
CA THR A 250 17.16 -17.63 -2.54
C THR A 250 17.11 -17.21 -1.07
N ARG A 251 16.38 -16.14 -0.76
CA ARG A 251 16.22 -15.61 0.59
C ARG A 251 15.05 -16.28 1.29
N ASP A 252 15.26 -16.62 2.57
CA ASP A 252 14.18 -17.05 3.46
C ASP A 252 13.09 -15.96 3.55
N ALA A 253 11.83 -16.38 3.65
CA ALA A 253 10.71 -15.43 3.75
C ALA A 253 10.79 -14.55 5.02
N GLY A 254 11.58 -14.94 6.01
CA GLY A 254 11.84 -14.18 7.22
C GLY A 254 10.65 -14.16 8.17
N ARG A 255 9.82 -15.22 8.19
CA ARG A 255 8.62 -15.31 9.04
C ARG A 255 8.94 -15.03 10.50
N ASP A 256 9.80 -15.85 11.08
CA ASP A 256 10.15 -15.77 12.49
C ASP A 256 10.84 -14.46 12.87
N THR A 257 11.67 -13.91 11.97
CA THR A 257 12.28 -12.59 12.12
C THR A 257 11.19 -11.52 12.17
N TYR A 258 10.28 -11.50 11.19
CA TYR A 258 9.20 -10.54 11.12
C TYR A 258 8.29 -10.60 12.36
N LEU A 259 7.86 -11.80 12.76
CA LEU A 259 7.00 -11.97 13.93
C LEU A 259 7.64 -11.38 15.19
N ARG A 260 8.94 -11.61 15.42
CA ARG A 260 9.67 -11.03 16.56
C ARG A 260 9.78 -9.51 16.49
N GLN A 261 9.86 -8.92 15.30
CA GLN A 261 9.91 -7.46 15.13
C GLN A 261 8.57 -6.79 15.49
N ILE A 262 7.46 -7.53 15.41
CA ILE A 262 6.12 -7.01 15.73
C ILE A 262 5.57 -7.55 17.07
N ASP A 263 6.37 -8.26 17.87
CA ASP A 263 5.97 -8.64 19.22
C ASP A 263 5.87 -7.38 20.09
N GLY A 264 4.70 -7.13 20.66
CA GLY A 264 4.36 -5.89 21.36
C GLY A 264 3.82 -4.77 20.48
N LEU A 265 3.64 -5.00 19.16
CA LEU A 265 3.02 -4.02 18.25
C LEU A 265 1.63 -3.65 18.78
N ARG A 266 1.44 -2.37 19.12
CA ARG A 266 0.17 -1.86 19.65
C ARG A 266 -0.80 -1.61 18.50
N LEU A 267 -2.05 -2.00 18.70
CA LEU A 267 -3.15 -1.81 17.76
C LEU A 267 -4.26 -1.07 18.50
N PRO A 268 -4.54 0.20 18.18
CA PRO A 268 -5.69 0.90 18.73
C PRO A 268 -6.98 0.24 18.21
N LEU A 269 -7.86 -0.20 19.08
CA LEU A 269 -9.20 -0.63 18.70
C LEU A 269 -10.07 0.63 18.57
N GLY A 270 -10.88 0.71 17.51
CA GLY A 270 -11.78 1.85 17.25
C GLY A 270 -12.81 2.17 18.35
N ASN A 271 -12.84 1.39 19.42
CA ASN A 271 -13.64 1.59 20.64
C ASN A 271 -12.84 2.26 21.79
N GLY A 272 -11.63 2.75 21.53
CA GLY A 272 -10.76 3.40 22.52
C GLY A 272 -9.90 2.44 23.36
N GLN A 273 -10.00 1.13 23.13
CA GLN A 273 -9.08 0.16 23.73
C GLN A 273 -7.78 0.09 22.90
N THR A 274 -6.71 -0.41 23.49
CA THR A 274 -5.48 -0.75 22.75
C THR A 274 -5.12 -2.17 23.09
N VAL A 275 -4.91 -2.97 22.07
CA VAL A 275 -4.40 -4.34 22.20
C VAL A 275 -3.00 -4.43 21.64
N GLN A 276 -2.30 -5.52 21.91
CA GLN A 276 -0.96 -5.77 21.43
C GLN A 276 -0.87 -7.11 20.73
N VAL A 277 -0.12 -7.14 19.64
CA VAL A 277 0.36 -8.40 19.07
C VAL A 277 1.29 -9.04 20.08
N ARG A 278 1.06 -10.30 20.42
CA ARG A 278 1.93 -11.10 21.29
C ARG A 278 2.19 -12.45 20.69
N LEU A 279 3.43 -12.91 20.80
CA LEU A 279 3.82 -14.22 20.28
C LEU A 279 3.62 -15.34 21.30
N LEU A 280 3.18 -16.49 20.81
CA LEU A 280 3.25 -17.76 21.54
C LEU A 280 3.93 -18.83 20.68
N THR A 281 4.60 -19.77 21.34
CA THR A 281 5.06 -21.00 20.71
C THR A 281 3.98 -22.06 20.87
N VAL A 282 3.52 -22.60 19.75
CA VAL A 282 2.42 -23.59 19.70
C VAL A 282 2.87 -24.89 20.36
N ARG A 283 2.04 -25.42 21.27
CA ARG A 283 2.28 -26.68 21.98
C ARG A 283 1.48 -27.83 21.34
N PRO A 284 1.89 -29.09 21.56
CA PRO A 284 1.06 -30.24 21.17
C PRO A 284 -0.35 -30.13 21.75
N GLY A 285 -1.37 -30.19 20.88
CA GLY A 285 -2.78 -30.08 21.25
C GLY A 285 -3.38 -28.67 21.16
N ASP A 286 -2.56 -27.63 20.99
CA ASP A 286 -3.04 -26.28 20.74
C ASP A 286 -3.79 -26.23 19.40
N ASN A 287 -4.92 -25.52 19.39
CA ASN A 287 -5.70 -25.22 18.19
C ASN A 287 -6.37 -23.86 18.37
N PHE A 288 -6.84 -23.26 17.28
CA PHE A 288 -7.40 -21.91 17.33
C PHE A 288 -8.67 -21.80 18.17
N ASN A 289 -9.47 -22.85 18.30
CA ASN A 289 -10.66 -22.83 19.16
C ASN A 289 -10.29 -22.77 20.65
N GLY A 290 -9.26 -23.50 21.06
CA GLY A 290 -8.71 -23.44 22.42
C GLY A 290 -8.04 -22.11 22.72
N LEU A 291 -7.22 -21.59 21.80
CA LEU A 291 -6.58 -20.28 21.95
C LEU A 291 -7.57 -19.12 21.92
N ALA A 292 -8.68 -19.25 21.18
CA ALA A 292 -9.74 -18.26 21.16
C ALA A 292 -10.43 -18.11 22.53
N ALA A 293 -10.56 -19.20 23.29
CA ALA A 293 -11.22 -19.16 24.61
C ALA A 293 -10.47 -18.31 25.64
N SER A 294 -9.15 -18.11 25.45
CA SER A 294 -8.31 -17.27 26.31
C SER A 294 -7.98 -15.89 25.70
N SER A 295 -8.47 -15.62 24.49
CA SER A 295 -8.20 -14.39 23.76
C SER A 295 -9.09 -13.23 24.23
N ARG A 296 -8.57 -11.99 24.15
CA ARG A 296 -9.36 -10.77 24.37
C ARG A 296 -10.21 -10.39 23.16
N LEU A 297 -10.09 -11.13 22.06
CA LEU A 297 -10.88 -10.91 20.85
C LEU A 297 -12.34 -11.32 21.10
N SER A 298 -13.28 -10.43 20.83
CA SER A 298 -14.72 -10.75 20.77
C SER A 298 -15.05 -11.58 19.51
N ASN A 299 -16.29 -12.06 19.38
CA ASN A 299 -16.95 -12.67 18.20
C ASN A 299 -16.02 -13.27 17.12
N ASN A 300 -16.14 -14.59 16.88
CA ASN A 300 -15.34 -15.30 15.88
C ASN A 300 -13.82 -15.25 16.15
N ALA A 301 -13.39 -15.19 17.42
CA ALA A 301 -11.99 -15.08 17.82
C ALA A 301 -11.07 -16.15 17.19
N ALA A 302 -11.53 -17.40 17.05
CA ALA A 302 -10.77 -18.45 16.39
C ALA A 302 -10.53 -18.13 14.90
N MET A 303 -11.54 -17.62 14.21
CA MET A 303 -11.41 -17.18 12.81
C MET A 303 -10.50 -15.97 12.69
N HIS A 304 -10.60 -15.01 13.61
CA HIS A 304 -9.71 -13.87 13.65
C HIS A 304 -8.25 -14.31 13.81
N LEU A 305 -7.97 -15.21 14.76
CA LEU A 305 -6.62 -15.76 14.94
C LEU A 305 -6.12 -16.51 13.70
N ARG A 306 -7.00 -17.19 12.96
CA ARG A 306 -6.65 -17.81 11.67
C ARG A 306 -6.25 -16.78 10.62
N VAL A 307 -7.04 -15.71 10.44
CA VAL A 307 -6.68 -14.61 9.51
C VAL A 307 -5.36 -13.99 9.91
N LEU A 308 -5.21 -13.64 11.20
CA LEU A 308 -4.02 -13.03 11.75
C LEU A 308 -2.77 -13.85 11.41
N ASN A 309 -2.87 -15.18 11.42
CA ASN A 309 -1.73 -16.07 11.20
C ASN A 309 -1.63 -16.68 9.80
N GLY A 310 -2.43 -16.21 8.83
CA GLY A 310 -2.39 -16.72 7.45
C GLY A 310 -2.89 -18.16 7.31
N LEU A 311 -3.78 -18.58 8.21
CA LEU A 311 -4.32 -19.95 8.30
C LEU A 311 -5.85 -19.98 8.09
N PHE A 312 -6.42 -18.90 7.55
CA PHE A 312 -7.84 -18.83 7.22
C PHE A 312 -8.19 -19.67 5.98
N PRO A 313 -9.41 -20.28 5.89
CA PRO A 313 -10.44 -20.32 6.93
C PRO A 313 -10.29 -21.49 7.91
N ASN A 314 -9.59 -22.56 7.52
CA ASN A 314 -9.65 -23.86 8.22
C ASN A 314 -8.29 -24.38 8.69
N GLY A 315 -7.20 -23.62 8.49
CA GLY A 315 -5.88 -24.01 8.93
C GLY A 315 -5.76 -24.03 10.46
N GLU A 316 -4.89 -24.89 10.95
CA GLU A 316 -4.56 -25.03 12.37
C GLU A 316 -3.05 -24.87 12.58
N PRO A 317 -2.62 -24.39 13.75
CA PRO A 317 -1.22 -24.17 14.02
C PRO A 317 -0.46 -25.49 14.21
N VAL A 318 0.82 -25.48 13.87
CA VAL A 318 1.69 -26.66 14.03
C VAL A 318 2.54 -26.52 15.29
N PRO A 319 2.71 -27.57 16.12
CA PRO A 319 3.57 -27.51 17.30
C PRO A 319 4.98 -27.02 16.98
N GLY A 320 5.51 -26.13 17.83
CA GLY A 320 6.81 -25.48 17.67
C GLY A 320 6.78 -24.18 16.86
N GLN A 321 5.70 -23.90 16.11
CA GLN A 321 5.55 -22.67 15.34
C GLN A 321 5.34 -21.45 16.25
N LEU A 322 5.85 -20.28 15.84
CA LEU A 322 5.45 -18.99 16.42
C LEU A 322 4.10 -18.52 15.85
N LEU A 323 3.24 -18.09 16.75
CA LEU A 323 1.88 -17.67 16.46
C LEU A 323 1.59 -16.30 17.09
N LYS A 324 0.96 -15.43 16.31
CA LYS A 324 0.46 -14.13 16.75
C LYS A 324 -0.86 -14.31 17.49
N THR A 325 -0.97 -13.67 18.65
CA THR A 325 -2.20 -13.49 19.41
C THR A 325 -2.40 -12.01 19.70
N ILE A 326 -3.60 -11.68 20.17
CA ILE A 326 -3.98 -10.31 20.54
C ILE A 326 -4.31 -10.29 22.03
N GLN A 327 -3.59 -9.45 22.78
CA GLN A 327 -3.71 -9.31 24.24
C GLN A 327 -3.92 -7.87 24.65
#